data_AF-A0A954TR02-F1
#
_entry.id   AF-A0A954TR02-F1
#
_cell.length_a   1.000
_cell.length_b   1.000
_cell.length_c   1.000
_cell.angle_alpha   90.00
_cell.angle_beta   90.00
_cell.angle_gamma   90.00
#
_symmetry.space_group_name_H-M   'P 1'
#
loop_
_entity.id
_entity.type
_entity.pdbx_description
1 polymer ?
#
loop_
_entity_poly.entity_id
_entity_poly.type
_entity_poly.pdbx_seq_one_letter_code
_entity_poly.pdbx_strand_id
1 'polypeptide(L)'
;MKQPTRIRTLQITRRRRGAALLLALFVMTVCSMIAITILETQTLQLTALRNTIEYDRARYLAESGIQHALAFVEEDYDLIGIDKYDIPWTNSPDGNNQYMADLTEGANGTIIISAQGRSGNFTRRLEITIKMGG
;
A
#
# COMPACT_ATOMS: atom_id res chain seq x y z
N MET A 1 -67.83 -43.91 -44.04
CA MET A 1 -67.11 -42.70 -44.48
C MET A 1 -66.26 -42.17 -43.35
N LYS A 2 -64.95 -42.04 -43.62
CA LYS A 2 -63.85 -41.33 -42.92
C LYS A 2 -63.97 -41.02 -41.41
N GLN A 3 -63.15 -41.71 -40.61
CA GLN A 3 -62.76 -41.29 -39.26
C GLN A 3 -61.76 -40.11 -39.31
N PRO A 4 -61.82 -39.15 -38.37
CA PRO A 4 -60.94 -38.00 -38.36
C PRO A 4 -59.61 -38.30 -37.64
N THR A 5 -58.51 -38.02 -38.32
CA THR A 5 -57.13 -38.13 -37.83
C THR A 5 -56.84 -37.02 -36.82
N ARG A 6 -56.72 -37.37 -35.53
CA ARG A 6 -56.29 -36.42 -34.48
C ARG A 6 -54.78 -36.15 -34.61
N ILE A 7 -54.45 -34.91 -34.94
CA ILE A 7 -53.07 -34.42 -35.04
C ILE A 7 -52.49 -34.27 -33.62
N ARG A 8 -51.36 -34.94 -33.37
CA ARG A 8 -50.56 -34.86 -32.13
C ARG A 8 -49.79 -33.53 -32.09
N THR A 9 -50.24 -32.58 -31.28
CA THR A 9 -49.51 -31.34 -30.95
C THR A 9 -49.25 -31.28 -29.44
N LEU A 10 -48.39 -32.15 -28.90
CA LEU A 10 -48.06 -32.16 -27.45
C LEU A 10 -46.58 -32.42 -27.12
N GLN A 11 -45.63 -32.11 -28.01
CA GLN A 11 -44.20 -32.34 -27.73
C GLN A 11 -43.30 -31.09 -27.71
N ILE A 12 -43.80 -29.91 -28.05
CA ILE A 12 -42.94 -28.71 -28.19
C ILE A 12 -42.66 -28.02 -26.83
N THR A 13 -43.52 -28.19 -25.82
CA THR A 13 -43.43 -27.45 -24.55
C THR A 13 -42.41 -28.01 -23.55
N ARG A 14 -42.12 -29.33 -23.56
CA ARG A 14 -41.11 -29.92 -22.65
C ARG A 14 -39.67 -29.53 -23.02
N ARG A 15 -39.35 -29.37 -24.31
CA ARG A 15 -38.00 -29.01 -24.79
C ARG A 15 -37.57 -27.60 -24.38
N ARG A 16 -38.52 -26.65 -24.30
CA ARG A 16 -38.26 -25.26 -23.91
C ARG A 16 -37.88 -25.11 -22.42
N ARG A 17 -38.37 -25.98 -21.55
CA ARG A 17 -38.07 -25.94 -20.10
C ARG A 17 -36.63 -26.32 -19.79
N GLY A 18 -36.07 -27.31 -20.50
CA GLY A 18 -34.66 -27.71 -20.33
C GLY A 18 -33.70 -26.61 -20.79
N ALA A 19 -33.97 -25.96 -21.93
CA ALA A 19 -33.16 -24.87 -22.43
C ALA A 19 -33.18 -23.64 -21.49
N ALA A 20 -34.34 -23.31 -20.90
CA ALA A 20 -34.45 -22.22 -19.94
C ALA A 20 -33.63 -22.46 -18.66
N LEU A 21 -33.63 -23.69 -18.15
CA LEU A 21 -32.83 -24.05 -16.98
C LEU A 21 -31.33 -24.01 -17.27
N LEU A 22 -30.89 -24.50 -18.44
CA LEU A 22 -29.49 -24.40 -18.87
C LEU A 22 -29.06 -22.94 -19.02
N LEU A 23 -29.90 -22.08 -19.59
CA LEU A 23 -29.64 -20.65 -19.70
C LEU A 23 -29.54 -19.99 -18.33
N ALA A 24 -30.45 -20.32 -17.41
CA ALA A 24 -30.44 -19.78 -16.05
C ALA A 24 -29.17 -20.18 -15.30
N LEU A 25 -28.77 -21.45 -15.38
CA LEU A 25 -27.51 -21.94 -14.79
C LEU A 25 -26.31 -21.25 -15.43
N PHE A 26 -26.29 -21.10 -16.76
CA PHE A 26 -25.22 -20.41 -17.45
C PHE A 26 -25.08 -18.97 -16.96
N VAL A 27 -26.18 -18.21 -16.92
CA VAL A 27 -26.17 -16.83 -16.41
C VAL A 27 -25.75 -16.78 -14.94
N MET A 28 -26.25 -17.67 -14.09
CA MET A 28 -25.83 -17.75 -12.70
C MET A 28 -24.32 -18.01 -12.56
N THR A 29 -23.76 -18.93 -13.34
CA THR A 29 -22.32 -19.22 -13.31
C THR A 29 -21.47 -18.04 -13.75
N VAL A 30 -21.89 -17.34 -14.82
CA VAL A 30 -21.20 -16.14 -15.31
C VAL A 30 -21.26 -15.02 -14.29
N CYS A 31 -22.45 -14.75 -13.72
CA CYS A 31 -22.61 -13.73 -12.67
C CYS A 31 -21.77 -14.04 -11.43
N SER A 32 -21.73 -15.31 -10.98
CA SER A 32 -20.89 -15.72 -9.85
C SER A 32 -19.41 -15.53 -10.16
N MET A 33 -18.94 -15.88 -11.36
CA MET A 33 -17.55 -15.67 -11.76
C MET A 33 -17.18 -14.18 -11.74
N ILE A 34 -18.05 -13.32 -12.30
CA ILE A 34 -17.85 -11.87 -12.26
C ILE A 34 -17.78 -11.37 -10.81
N ALA A 35 -18.70 -11.80 -9.94
CA ALA A 35 -18.70 -11.40 -8.54
C ALA A 35 -17.40 -11.80 -7.81
N ILE A 36 -16.91 -13.02 -8.03
CA ILE A 36 -15.64 -13.49 -7.45
C ILE A 36 -14.48 -12.64 -7.93
N THR A 37 -14.39 -12.36 -9.24
CA THR A 37 -13.30 -11.55 -9.79
C THR A 37 -13.29 -10.11 -9.24
N ILE A 38 -14.47 -9.53 -8.99
CA ILE A 38 -14.59 -8.20 -8.37
C ILE A 38 -14.08 -8.24 -6.93
N LEU A 39 -14.49 -9.25 -6.14
CA LEU A 39 -14.06 -9.39 -4.74
C LEU A 39 -12.55 -9.59 -4.63
N GLU A 40 -11.96 -10.40 -5.51
CA GLU A 40 -10.51 -10.60 -5.58
C GLU A 40 -9.79 -9.30 -5.92
N THR A 41 -10.28 -8.58 -6.93
CA THR A 41 -9.69 -7.30 -7.36
C THR A 41 -9.74 -6.25 -6.25
N GLN A 42 -10.86 -6.14 -5.53
CA GLN A 42 -11.00 -5.20 -4.40
C GLN A 42 -10.05 -5.55 -3.25
N THR A 43 -9.87 -6.84 -2.96
CA THR A 43 -8.95 -7.30 -1.91
C THR A 43 -7.50 -6.96 -2.25
N LEU A 44 -7.11 -7.13 -3.51
CA LEU A 44 -5.79 -6.74 -4.00
C LEU A 44 -5.59 -5.23 -3.90
N GLN A 45 -6.56 -4.44 -4.38
CA GLN A 45 -6.49 -2.98 -4.32
C GLN A 45 -6.39 -2.45 -2.89
N LEU A 46 -7.13 -3.03 -1.95
CA LEU A 46 -7.05 -2.65 -0.54
C LEU A 46 -5.68 -2.96 0.07
N THR A 47 -5.10 -4.10 -0.27
CA THR A 47 -3.74 -4.47 0.16
C THR A 47 -2.70 -3.51 -0.43
N ALA A 48 -2.80 -3.20 -1.72
CA ALA A 48 -1.92 -2.25 -2.38
C ALA A 48 -2.03 -0.85 -1.75
N LEU A 49 -3.24 -0.37 -1.48
CA LEU A 49 -3.47 0.92 -0.84
C LEU A 49 -2.85 0.99 0.56
N ARG A 50 -3.00 -0.06 1.37
CA ARG A 50 -2.37 -0.14 2.69
C ARG A 50 -0.85 -0.08 2.60
N ASN A 51 -0.26 -0.80 1.64
CA ASN A 51 1.19 -0.76 1.43
C ASN A 51 1.66 0.64 1.03
N THR A 52 0.94 1.34 0.16
CA THR A 52 1.27 2.73 -0.21
C THR A 52 1.17 3.67 0.98
N ILE A 53 0.13 3.57 1.81
CA ILE A 53 -0.04 4.41 2.99
C ILE A 53 1.11 4.19 3.99
N GLU A 54 1.44 2.93 4.29
CA GLU A 54 2.53 2.60 5.22
C GLU A 54 3.90 3.03 4.66
N TYR A 55 4.08 2.92 3.35
CA TYR A 55 5.26 3.42 2.66
C TYR A 55 5.42 4.94 2.81
N ASP A 56 4.35 5.70 2.56
CA ASP A 56 4.37 7.16 2.64
C ASP A 56 4.56 7.62 4.09
N ARG A 57 3.96 6.91 5.05
CA ARG A 57 4.20 7.12 6.49
C ARG A 57 5.66 6.90 6.87
N ALA A 58 6.27 5.78 6.44
CA ALA A 58 7.68 5.51 6.70
C ALA A 58 8.59 6.63 6.15
N ARG A 59 8.25 7.16 4.96
CA ARG A 59 8.95 8.32 4.38
C ARG A 59 8.76 9.58 5.23
N TYR A 60 7.53 9.92 5.62
CA TYR A 60 7.24 11.09 6.45
C TYR A 60 7.98 11.04 7.81
N LEU A 61 8.11 9.85 8.40
CA LEU A 61 8.88 9.64 9.62
C LEU A 61 10.38 9.85 9.40
N ALA A 62 10.92 9.38 8.28
CA ALA A 62 12.32 9.65 7.93
C ALA A 62 12.56 11.15 7.71
N GLU A 63 11.62 11.87 7.07
CA GLU A 63 11.67 13.33 6.91
C GLU A 63 11.62 14.02 8.28
N SER A 64 10.79 13.54 9.20
CA SER A 64 10.74 14.05 10.58
C SER A 64 12.07 13.84 11.33
N GLY A 65 12.74 12.70 11.12
CA GLY A 65 14.07 12.45 11.66
C GLY A 65 15.12 13.41 11.11
N ILE A 66 15.06 13.73 9.81
CA ILE A 66 15.91 14.77 9.20
C ILE A 66 15.66 16.13 9.87
N GLN A 67 14.39 16.54 10.00
CA GLN A 67 14.05 17.84 10.61
C GLN A 67 14.48 17.92 12.08
N HIS A 68 14.38 16.81 12.81
CA HIS A 68 14.86 16.73 14.19
C HIS A 68 16.38 16.89 14.26
N ALA A 69 17.11 16.21 13.38
CA ALA A 69 18.57 16.35 13.27
C ALA A 69 18.98 17.77 12.87
N LEU A 70 18.27 18.38 11.91
CA LEU A 70 18.47 19.77 11.51
C LEU A 70 18.31 20.73 12.70
N ALA A 71 17.25 20.58 13.49
CA ALA A 71 17.02 21.42 14.66
C ALA A 71 18.18 21.34 15.67
N PHE A 72 18.76 20.14 15.88
CA PHE A 72 19.94 20.00 16.74
C PHE A 72 21.17 20.71 16.18
N VAL A 73 21.41 20.64 14.87
CA VAL A 73 22.55 21.34 14.27
C VAL A 73 22.36 22.86 14.25
N GLU A 74 21.12 23.34 14.16
CA GLU A 74 20.82 24.77 14.28
C GLU A 74 21.05 25.29 15.70
N GLU A 75 20.81 24.48 16.72
CA GLU A 75 21.02 24.84 18.13
C GLU A 75 22.51 24.82 18.53
N ASP A 76 23.25 23.81 18.06
CA ASP A 76 24.66 23.62 18.40
C ASP A 76 25.55 23.53 17.14
N TYR A 77 26.17 24.66 16.81
CA TYR A 77 27.12 24.74 15.68
C TYR A 77 28.46 24.04 15.96
N ASP A 78 28.76 23.67 17.21
CA ASP A 78 29.99 22.96 17.56
C ASP A 78 29.89 21.45 17.24
N LEU A 79 28.74 21.00 16.71
CA LEU A 79 28.57 19.67 16.09
C LEU A 79 29.37 19.51 14.77
N ILE A 80 30.19 20.48 14.39
CA ILE A 80 31.15 20.37 13.29
C ILE A 80 32.44 19.75 13.84
N GLY A 81 32.80 18.54 13.39
CA GLY A 81 33.99 17.80 13.85
C GLY A 81 33.72 16.63 14.79
N ILE A 82 32.44 16.26 14.98
CA ILE A 82 32.05 15.01 15.65
C ILE A 82 32.05 13.85 14.65
N ASP A 83 32.67 12.72 15.05
CA ASP A 83 32.69 11.51 14.23
C ASP A 83 31.26 10.98 13.95
N LYS A 84 30.40 11.03 14.98
CA LYS A 84 29.01 10.54 14.90
C LYS A 84 28.16 11.10 16.04
N TYR A 85 26.93 11.52 15.73
CA TYR A 85 25.88 11.81 16.72
C TYR A 85 24.59 11.11 16.33
N ASP A 86 24.05 10.32 17.26
CA ASP A 86 22.87 9.49 17.02
C ASP A 86 21.68 10.04 17.79
N ILE A 87 20.60 10.31 17.06
CA ILE A 87 19.27 10.55 17.60
C ILE A 87 18.61 9.18 17.75
N PRO A 88 18.38 8.72 18.98
CA PRO A 88 17.83 7.39 19.22
C PRO A 88 16.42 7.27 18.65
N TRP A 89 15.98 6.03 18.48
CA TRP A 89 14.61 5.72 18.07
C TRP A 89 13.59 6.47 18.93
N THR A 90 12.90 7.39 18.28
CA THR A 90 11.85 8.22 18.88
C THR A 90 10.51 7.73 18.38
N ASN A 91 9.60 7.47 19.32
CA ASN A 91 8.24 7.06 19.00
C ASN A 91 7.43 8.26 18.50
N SER A 92 6.70 8.06 17.41
CA SER A 92 5.61 8.94 17.02
C SER A 92 4.49 8.91 18.08
N PRO A 93 3.62 9.93 18.17
CA PRO A 93 2.54 10.00 19.16
C PRO A 93 1.57 8.81 19.15
N ASP A 94 1.49 8.08 18.04
CA ASP A 94 0.69 6.87 17.89
C ASP A 94 1.35 5.60 18.45
N GLY A 95 2.60 5.67 18.91
CA GLY A 95 3.34 4.61 19.61
C GLY A 95 3.79 3.42 18.74
N ASN A 96 3.24 3.27 17.53
CA ASN A 96 3.53 2.16 16.62
C ASN A 96 4.58 2.50 15.56
N ASN A 97 4.87 3.78 15.41
CA ASN A 97 5.73 4.33 14.39
C ASN A 97 6.95 4.96 15.04
N GLN A 98 8.10 4.83 14.40
CA GLN A 98 9.37 5.27 14.97
C GLN A 98 10.24 5.92 13.92
N TYR A 99 11.06 6.87 14.35
CA TYR A 99 12.13 7.42 13.53
C TYR A 99 13.43 7.53 14.31
N MET A 100 14.55 7.52 13.60
CA MET A 100 15.90 7.80 14.13
C MET A 100 16.63 8.67 13.11
N ALA A 101 17.71 9.32 13.54
CA ALA A 101 18.63 9.96 12.62
C ALA A 101 20.04 9.92 13.15
N ASP A 102 21.00 9.72 12.24
CA ASP A 102 22.42 9.75 12.54
C ASP A 102 23.04 10.93 11.79
N LEU A 103 23.89 11.68 12.48
CA LEU A 103 24.68 12.77 11.93
C LEU A 103 26.12 12.29 11.87
N THR A 104 26.76 12.50 10.73
CA THR A 104 28.16 12.12 10.49
C THR A 104 28.85 13.24 9.73
N GLU A 105 30.14 13.46 10.03
CA GLU A 105 30.92 14.45 9.29
C GLU A 105 31.18 13.96 7.86
N GLY A 106 30.92 14.85 6.90
CA GLY A 106 31.21 14.68 5.48
C GLY A 106 32.44 15.48 5.05
N ALA A 107 32.86 15.30 3.80
CA ALA A 107 34.02 16.02 3.27
C ALA A 107 33.77 17.55 3.21
N ASN A 108 34.84 18.33 3.35
CA ASN A 108 34.82 19.79 3.21
C ASN A 108 33.89 20.53 4.20
N GLY A 109 33.80 20.08 5.44
CA GLY A 109 32.95 20.72 6.47
C GLY A 109 31.45 20.57 6.16
N THR A 110 31.06 19.47 5.52
CA THR A 110 29.65 19.12 5.35
C THR A 110 29.22 18.16 6.43
N ILE A 111 27.91 18.12 6.71
CA ILE A 111 27.31 17.15 7.62
C ILE A 111 26.37 16.28 6.81
N ILE A 112 26.50 14.97 6.95
CA ILE A 112 25.62 13.98 6.35
C ILE A 112 24.64 13.54 7.43
N ILE A 113 23.36 13.79 7.18
CA ILE A 113 22.25 13.37 8.04
C ILE A 113 21.58 12.18 7.37
N SER A 114 21.63 11.02 8.02
CA SER A 114 20.95 9.80 7.60
C SER A 114 19.80 9.51 8.56
N ALA A 115 18.56 9.73 8.13
CA ALA A 115 17.38 9.42 8.92
C ALA A 115 16.68 8.16 8.45
N GLN A 116 16.10 7.43 9.39
CA GLN A 116 15.28 6.25 9.12
C GLN A 116 13.91 6.40 9.77
N GLY A 117 12.87 6.11 9.01
CA GLY A 117 11.48 6.06 9.47
C GLY A 117 10.92 4.66 9.30
N ARG A 118 10.18 4.18 10.31
CA ARG A 118 9.55 2.86 10.35
C ARG A 118 8.06 2.98 10.59
N SER A 119 7.27 2.44 9.66
CA SER A 119 5.82 2.29 9.76
C SER A 119 5.43 0.84 9.47
N GLY A 120 4.96 0.12 10.49
CA GLY A 120 4.68 -1.31 10.41
C GLY A 120 5.89 -2.13 9.94
N ASN A 121 5.77 -2.73 8.74
CA ASN A 121 6.82 -3.54 8.09
C ASN A 121 7.67 -2.76 7.08
N PHE A 122 7.41 -1.46 6.91
CA PHE A 122 8.14 -0.62 5.97
C PHE A 122 9.18 0.22 6.72
N THR A 123 10.40 0.21 6.20
CA THR A 123 11.49 1.07 6.65
C THR A 123 11.97 1.89 5.47
N ARG A 124 12.12 3.19 5.68
CA ARG A 124 12.62 4.15 4.71
C ARG A 124 13.83 4.85 5.29
N ARG A 125 14.90 4.91 4.51
CA ARG A 125 16.09 5.71 4.82
C ARG A 125 16.14 6.88 3.88
N LEU A 126 16.37 8.07 4.43
CA LEU A 126 16.65 9.28 3.69
C LEU A 126 18.01 9.81 4.14
N GLU A 127 18.75 10.36 3.21
CA GLU A 127 20.07 10.91 3.47
C GLU A 127 20.15 12.28 2.82
N ILE A 128 20.61 13.26 3.57
CA ILE A 128 20.88 14.61 3.08
C ILE A 128 22.28 15.02 3.47
N THR A 129 22.91 15.82 2.62
CA THR A 129 24.20 16.43 2.91
C THR A 129 24.00 17.93 2.98
N ILE A 130 24.44 18.54 4.07
CA ILE A 130 24.31 19.96 4.32
C ILE A 130 25.70 20.55 4.43
N LYS A 131 25.90 21.72 3.82
CA LYS A 131 27.11 22.50 3.99
C LYS A 131 26.88 23.54 5.08
N MET A 132 27.62 23.42 6.17
CA MET A 132 27.65 24.42 7.24
C MET A 132 28.76 25.42 6.90
N GLY A 133 28.40 26.58 6.33
CA GLY A 133 29.40 27.63 6.05
C GLY A 133 29.20 28.38 4.74
N GLY A 134 28.92 29.67 4.90
CA GLY A 134 28.98 30.77 3.94
C GLY A 134 29.27 32.06 4.70
#